data_AF-A0A7X4YUM2-F1
#
_entry.id   AF-A0A7X4YUM2-F1
#
_cell.length_a   1.000
_cell.length_b   1.000
_cell.length_c   1.000
_cell.angle_alpha   90.00
_cell.angle_beta   90.00
_cell.angle_gamma   90.00
#
_symmetry.space_group_name_H-M   'P 1'
#
loop_
_entity.id
_entity.type
_entity.pdbx_description
1 polymer ?
#
loop_
_entity_poly.entity_id
_entity_poly.type
_entity_poly.pdbx_seq_one_letter_code
_entity_poly.pdbx_strand_id
1 'polypeptide(L)'
;MEQVPRLNVEFLPLKSKDGEFSILNVLNVLDCIDMSASKVKDTISTIYDIEGLALKADIVQGQDIYKVKLPEGNRILPQIFVSDKLKLIIESQLEGFQLIDLWDSEFSWQEQEAKFASMCQEVDASLQTTFNFDKAAKHVKKNSGVIAYSGKWAIRADENQDIWLGDLMLDGTYSWMNPIYYPPIILGLTWGIKEKKRSLFMRR
;
A
#
# COMPACT_ATOMS: atom_id res chain seq x y z
N MET A 1 0.05 4.94 -32.25
CA MET A 1 -1.05 4.03 -31.89
C MET A 1 -0.41 2.80 -31.29
N GLU A 2 -0.40 2.69 -29.96
CA GLU A 2 0.02 1.45 -29.31
C GLU A 2 -0.97 0.36 -29.65
N GLN A 3 -0.48 -0.71 -30.27
CA GLN A 3 -1.30 -1.88 -30.59
C GLN A 3 -1.62 -2.61 -29.28
N VAL A 4 -2.91 -2.87 -29.04
CA VAL A 4 -3.36 -3.73 -27.95
C VAL A 4 -2.62 -5.07 -28.07
N PRO A 5 -1.94 -5.55 -27.01
CA PRO A 5 -1.24 -6.82 -27.07
C PRO A 5 -2.21 -7.96 -27.40
N ARG A 6 -1.68 -9.07 -27.92
CA ARG A 6 -2.52 -10.25 -28.22
C ARG A 6 -2.93 -10.90 -26.89
N LEU A 7 -4.11 -10.53 -26.41
CA LEU A 7 -4.65 -11.02 -25.15
C LEU A 7 -5.29 -12.40 -25.33
N ASN A 8 -5.00 -13.32 -24.42
CA ASN A 8 -5.64 -14.64 -24.39
C ASN A 8 -6.93 -14.58 -23.55
N VAL A 9 -7.95 -13.98 -24.14
CA VAL A 9 -9.25 -13.67 -23.51
C VAL A 9 -10.40 -14.01 -24.44
N GLU A 10 -11.57 -14.23 -23.84
CA GLU A 10 -12.84 -14.43 -24.53
C GLU A 10 -13.84 -13.36 -24.08
N PHE A 11 -14.64 -12.85 -25.02
CA PHE A 11 -15.72 -11.92 -24.74
C PHE A 11 -17.06 -12.61 -24.93
N LEU A 12 -17.81 -12.77 -23.85
CA LEU A 12 -19.14 -13.37 -23.88
C LEU A 12 -20.19 -12.25 -23.96
N PRO A 13 -20.96 -12.16 -25.06
CA PRO A 13 -21.90 -11.07 -25.25
C PRO A 13 -23.03 -11.11 -24.21
N LEU A 14 -23.35 -9.97 -23.63
CA LEU A 14 -24.39 -9.79 -22.64
C LEU A 14 -25.35 -8.69 -23.10
N LYS A 15 -26.63 -9.05 -23.24
CA LYS A 15 -27.70 -8.11 -23.57
C LYS A 15 -28.24 -7.50 -22.28
N SER A 16 -27.98 -6.21 -22.06
CA SER A 16 -28.61 -5.43 -20.99
C SER A 16 -29.56 -4.40 -21.58
N LYS A 17 -30.45 -3.85 -20.74
CA LYS A 17 -31.29 -2.70 -21.09
C LYS A 17 -30.44 -1.43 -21.30
N ASP A 18 -29.27 -1.38 -20.68
CA ASP A 18 -28.38 -0.21 -20.67
C ASP A 18 -27.37 -0.20 -21.83
N GLY A 19 -27.39 -1.21 -22.70
CA GLY A 19 -26.50 -1.31 -23.86
C GLY A 19 -26.01 -2.73 -24.16
N GLU A 20 -25.10 -2.80 -25.14
CA GLU A 20 -24.38 -4.02 -25.49
C GLU A 20 -23.11 -4.13 -24.64
N PHE A 21 -23.08 -5.12 -23.76
CA PHE A 21 -21.92 -5.39 -22.91
C PHE A 21 -21.33 -6.75 -23.26
N SER A 22 -20.11 -7.00 -22.81
CA SER A 22 -19.50 -8.32 -22.88
C SER A 22 -18.84 -8.64 -21.55
N ILE A 23 -18.96 -9.89 -21.11
CA ILE A 23 -18.18 -10.41 -19.99
C ILE A 23 -16.81 -10.79 -20.53
N LEU A 24 -15.76 -10.19 -19.97
CA LEU A 24 -14.38 -10.58 -20.24
C LEU A 24 -14.04 -11.83 -19.42
N ASN A 25 -13.70 -12.91 -20.11
CA ASN A 25 -13.14 -14.11 -19.51
C ASN A 25 -11.66 -14.24 -19.88
N VAL A 26 -10.78 -14.14 -18.89
CA VAL A 26 -9.35 -14.42 -19.07
C VAL A 26 -9.12 -15.93 -19.07
N LEU A 27 -8.61 -16.45 -20.19
CA LEU A 27 -8.35 -17.88 -20.41
C LEU A 27 -6.94 -18.28 -19.94
N ASN A 28 -6.03 -17.32 -19.89
CA ASN A 28 -4.67 -17.54 -19.45
C ASN A 28 -4.63 -17.75 -17.93
N VAL A 29 -4.30 -18.97 -17.50
CA VAL A 29 -4.17 -19.34 -16.09
C VAL A 29 -2.76 -19.87 -15.86
N LEU A 30 -2.00 -19.23 -14.98
CA LEU A 30 -0.59 -19.53 -14.74
C LEU A 30 -0.39 -20.15 -13.36
N ASP A 31 0.41 -21.22 -13.30
CA ASP A 31 0.96 -21.77 -12.07
C ASP A 31 2.33 -21.13 -11.80
N CYS A 32 2.29 -19.91 -11.27
CA CYS A 32 3.46 -19.03 -11.20
C CYS A 32 3.78 -18.52 -9.79
N ILE A 33 3.10 -19.00 -8.75
CA ILE A 33 3.42 -18.59 -7.37
C ILE A 33 4.77 -19.20 -6.98
N ASP A 34 5.67 -18.38 -6.48
CA ASP A 34 6.89 -18.82 -5.80
C ASP A 34 6.62 -18.90 -4.30
N MET A 35 6.31 -20.10 -3.80
CA MET A 35 6.04 -20.32 -2.38
C MET A 35 7.25 -20.13 -1.48
N SER A 36 8.47 -20.20 -2.04
CA SER A 36 9.70 -19.98 -1.26
C SER A 36 9.98 -18.48 -1.05
N ALA A 37 9.58 -17.66 -2.01
CA ALA A 37 9.76 -16.22 -1.98
C ALA A 37 8.52 -15.47 -1.45
N SER A 38 7.33 -16.08 -1.46
CA SER A 38 6.10 -15.47 -0.97
C SER A 38 6.03 -15.43 0.55
N LYS A 39 5.44 -14.36 1.11
CA LYS A 39 5.10 -14.27 2.53
C LYS A 39 3.77 -14.96 2.78
N VAL A 40 3.84 -16.19 3.25
CA VAL A 40 2.69 -17.01 3.61
C VAL A 40 2.45 -16.89 5.11
N LYS A 41 1.24 -16.52 5.50
CA LYS A 41 0.82 -16.60 6.90
C LYS A 41 0.47 -18.05 7.19
N ASP A 42 1.14 -18.63 8.18
CA ASP A 42 0.92 -20.02 8.57
C ASP A 42 -0.49 -20.13 9.17
N THR A 43 -1.41 -20.74 8.43
CA THR A 43 -2.76 -21.06 8.90
C THR A 43 -2.85 -22.56 9.15
N ILE A 44 -3.55 -22.90 10.22
CA ILE A 44 -3.79 -24.25 10.75
C ILE A 44 -4.61 -25.14 9.76
N SER A 45 -4.80 -24.68 8.52
CA SER A 45 -5.58 -25.33 7.47
C SER A 45 -4.98 -25.11 6.08
N THR A 46 -5.40 -25.95 5.13
CA THR A 46 -5.10 -26.01 3.68
C THR A 46 -5.61 -24.77 2.90
N ILE A 47 -5.46 -23.58 3.50
CA ILE A 47 -5.83 -22.29 2.93
C ILE A 47 -4.66 -21.36 3.23
N TYR A 48 -3.83 -21.11 2.22
CA TYR A 48 -2.76 -20.12 2.30
C TYR A 48 -3.35 -18.71 2.30
N ASP A 49 -3.07 -17.95 3.35
CA ASP A 49 -3.23 -16.49 3.35
C ASP A 49 -1.88 -15.89 2.93
N ILE A 50 -1.79 -15.43 1.68
CA ILE A 50 -0.56 -14.88 1.09
C ILE A 50 -0.57 -13.37 1.30
N GLU A 51 0.17 -12.89 2.30
CA GLU A 51 0.30 -11.46 2.62
C GLU A 51 1.24 -10.73 1.67
N GLY A 52 2.23 -11.44 1.10
CA GLY A 52 3.19 -10.91 0.14
C GLY A 52 3.37 -11.90 -1.00
N LEU A 53 2.76 -11.62 -2.15
CA LEU A 53 2.80 -12.51 -3.30
C LEU A 53 4.13 -12.37 -4.04
N ALA A 54 4.85 -13.47 -4.25
CA ALA A 54 5.97 -13.53 -5.15
C ALA A 54 5.63 -14.44 -6.33
N LEU A 55 5.86 -13.96 -7.55
CA LEU A 55 5.65 -14.72 -8.77
C LEU A 55 6.99 -15.10 -9.42
N LYS A 56 7.00 -16.26 -10.07
CA LYS A 56 8.11 -16.76 -10.89
C LYS A 56 8.21 -15.91 -12.15
N ALA A 57 9.19 -15.00 -12.18
CA ALA A 57 9.38 -14.01 -13.23
C ALA A 57 9.45 -14.64 -14.63
N ASP A 58 10.12 -15.80 -14.76
CA ASP A 58 10.28 -16.55 -16.01
C ASP A 58 8.95 -17.05 -16.60
N ILE A 59 7.93 -17.27 -15.76
CA ILE A 59 6.60 -17.72 -16.21
C ILE A 59 5.71 -16.55 -16.59
N VAL A 60 5.78 -15.44 -15.85
CA VAL A 60 4.93 -14.27 -16.07
C VAL A 60 5.48 -13.33 -17.13
N GLN A 61 6.78 -13.40 -17.44
CA GLN A 61 7.41 -12.54 -18.44
C GLN A 61 6.74 -12.70 -19.81
N GLY A 62 6.33 -11.56 -20.39
CA GLY A 62 5.63 -11.53 -21.67
C GLY A 62 4.12 -11.84 -21.60
N GLN A 63 3.56 -12.03 -20.40
CA GLN A 63 2.12 -12.21 -20.20
C GLN A 63 1.49 -10.87 -19.80
N ASP A 64 0.61 -10.34 -20.64
CA ASP A 64 -0.02 -9.04 -20.39
C ASP A 64 -1.31 -9.11 -19.56
N ILE A 65 -1.97 -10.27 -19.54
CA ILE A 65 -3.16 -10.54 -18.71
C ILE A 65 -3.23 -12.03 -18.35
N TYR A 66 -3.48 -12.33 -17.08
CA TYR A 66 -3.58 -13.71 -16.61
C TYR A 66 -4.31 -13.82 -15.27
N LYS A 67 -4.74 -15.05 -14.96
CA LYS A 67 -5.17 -15.46 -13.63
C LYS A 67 -4.11 -16.36 -13.01
N VAL A 68 -4.00 -16.36 -11.69
CA VAL A 68 -2.98 -17.14 -10.98
C VAL A 68 -3.64 -18.34 -10.30
N LYS A 69 -3.08 -19.52 -10.51
CA LYS A 69 -3.50 -20.76 -9.84
C LYS A 69 -2.92 -20.80 -8.42
N LEU A 70 -3.73 -21.22 -7.45
CA LEU A 70 -3.26 -21.47 -6.09
C LEU A 70 -2.53 -22.82 -6.00
N PRO A 71 -1.53 -22.97 -5.11
CA PRO A 71 -0.76 -24.22 -4.99
C PRO A 71 -1.62 -25.40 -4.53
N GLU A 72 -2.64 -25.15 -3.71
CA GLU A 72 -3.55 -26.17 -3.19
C GLU A 72 -4.83 -26.29 -4.04
N GLY A 73 -4.81 -27.26 -4.96
CA GLY A 73 -5.95 -27.66 -5.78
C GLY A 73 -6.06 -26.93 -7.12
N ASN A 74 -7.25 -27.00 -7.73
CA ASN A 74 -7.56 -26.31 -8.99
C ASN A 74 -8.20 -24.93 -8.77
N ARG A 75 -7.93 -24.31 -7.61
CA ARG A 75 -8.44 -22.98 -7.28
C ARG A 75 -7.59 -21.91 -7.96
N ILE A 76 -8.23 -20.80 -8.27
CA ILE A 76 -7.63 -19.65 -8.94
C ILE A 76 -7.85 -18.45 -8.02
N LEU A 77 -6.84 -17.57 -7.91
CA LEU A 77 -7.01 -16.29 -7.24
C LEU A 77 -8.14 -15.49 -7.92
N PRO A 78 -9.02 -14.84 -7.16
CA PRO A 78 -10.14 -14.08 -7.75
C PRO A 78 -9.66 -12.86 -8.54
N GLN A 79 -8.45 -12.37 -8.29
CA GLN A 79 -7.87 -11.22 -8.98
C GLN A 79 -7.37 -11.59 -10.38
N ILE A 80 -7.51 -10.64 -11.31
CA ILE A 80 -6.87 -10.68 -12.62
C ILE A 80 -5.59 -9.85 -12.54
N PHE A 81 -4.50 -10.41 -13.03
CA PHE A 81 -3.19 -9.76 -13.07
C PHE A 81 -2.98 -9.19 -14.47
N VAL A 82 -2.41 -8.00 -14.53
CA VAL A 82 -2.09 -7.28 -15.77
C VAL A 82 -0.66 -6.78 -15.71
N SER A 83 0.01 -6.71 -16.86
CA SER A 83 1.34 -6.10 -16.96
C SER A 83 1.26 -4.57 -16.88
N ASP A 84 2.38 -3.91 -16.59
CA ASP A 84 2.48 -2.45 -16.64
C ASP A 84 2.11 -1.89 -18.02
N LYS A 85 2.43 -2.62 -19.08
CA LYS A 85 2.05 -2.25 -20.44
C LYS A 85 0.53 -2.19 -20.61
N LEU A 86 -0.20 -3.19 -20.11
CA LEU A 86 -1.65 -3.21 -20.21
C LEU A 86 -2.29 -2.21 -19.23
N LYS A 87 -1.68 -1.98 -18.06
CA LYS A 87 -2.06 -0.93 -17.10
C LYS A 87 -2.12 0.44 -17.76
N LEU A 88 -1.10 0.86 -18.51
CA LEU A 88 -1.09 2.15 -19.21
C LEU A 88 -2.26 2.30 -20.21
N ILE A 89 -2.64 1.22 -20.88
CA ILE A 89 -3.78 1.21 -21.80
C ILE A 89 -5.09 1.31 -21.02
N ILE A 90 -5.25 0.56 -19.93
CA ILE A 90 -6.44 0.62 -19.06
C ILE A 90 -6.62 2.03 -18.51
N GLU A 91 -5.56 2.62 -17.96
CA GLU A 91 -5.60 3.97 -17.36
C GLU A 91 -5.94 5.07 -18.37
N SER A 92 -5.58 4.89 -19.64
CA SER A 92 -5.84 5.89 -20.69
C SER A 92 -7.15 5.69 -21.45
N GLN A 93 -7.73 4.49 -21.44
CA GLN A 93 -8.87 4.12 -22.30
C GLN A 93 -10.12 3.70 -21.53
N LEU A 94 -10.02 3.35 -20.25
CA LEU A 94 -11.15 2.89 -19.45
C LEU A 94 -11.50 3.87 -18.34
N GLU A 95 -12.78 3.97 -18.06
CA GLU A 95 -13.31 4.69 -16.91
C GLU A 95 -13.73 3.66 -15.84
N GLY A 96 -13.52 3.98 -14.56
CA GLY A 96 -13.97 3.14 -13.46
C GLY A 96 -13.17 1.85 -13.28
N PHE A 97 -11.88 1.97 -12.98
CA PHE A 97 -10.99 0.84 -12.66
C PHE A 97 -10.36 1.00 -11.27
N GLN A 98 -9.94 -0.12 -10.69
CA GLN A 98 -9.10 -0.16 -9.49
C GLN A 98 -7.92 -1.09 -9.78
N LEU A 99 -6.73 -0.49 -9.94
CA LEU A 99 -5.49 -1.22 -10.07
C LEU A 99 -4.76 -1.16 -8.74
N ILE A 100 -4.27 -2.32 -8.28
CA ILE A 100 -3.53 -2.48 -7.04
C ILE A 100 -2.24 -3.20 -7.41
N ASP A 101 -1.11 -2.62 -7.05
CA ASP A 101 0.19 -3.24 -7.26
C ASP A 101 0.33 -4.40 -6.25
N LEU A 102 0.22 -5.64 -6.75
CA LEU A 102 0.23 -6.86 -5.92
C LEU A 102 1.60 -7.56 -5.89
N TRP A 103 2.46 -7.28 -6.86
CA TRP A 103 3.79 -7.86 -6.98
C TRP A 103 4.69 -6.94 -7.80
N ASP A 104 5.95 -6.85 -7.39
CA ASP A 104 7.03 -6.16 -8.07
C ASP A 104 8.22 -7.12 -8.19
N SER A 105 8.73 -7.32 -9.41
CA SER A 105 9.88 -8.17 -9.66
C SER A 105 11.20 -7.59 -9.16
N GLU A 106 11.27 -6.26 -9.01
CA GLU A 106 12.48 -5.52 -8.66
C GLU A 106 12.54 -5.15 -7.17
N PHE A 107 11.39 -5.17 -6.48
CA PHE A 107 11.30 -4.75 -5.09
C PHE A 107 10.48 -5.75 -4.25
N SER A 108 11.18 -6.74 -3.70
CA SER A 108 10.60 -7.83 -2.92
C SER A 108 9.94 -7.34 -1.62
N TRP A 109 9.02 -8.14 -1.05
CA TRP A 109 8.38 -7.79 0.22
C TRP A 109 9.40 -7.69 1.38
N GLN A 110 10.48 -8.48 1.34
CA GLN A 110 11.55 -8.40 2.34
C GLN A 110 12.28 -7.04 2.25
N GLU A 111 12.57 -6.57 1.04
CA GLU A 111 13.21 -5.28 0.81
C GLU A 111 12.26 -4.13 1.15
N GLN A 112 10.97 -4.26 0.86
CA GLN A 112 9.93 -3.33 1.29
C GLN A 112 9.88 -3.20 2.81
N GLU A 113 9.81 -4.32 3.54
CA GLU A 113 9.81 -4.32 5.00
C GLU A 113 11.11 -3.74 5.58
N ALA A 114 12.26 -4.09 5.01
CA ALA A 114 13.55 -3.57 5.44
C ALA A 114 13.66 -2.06 5.22
N LYS A 115 13.26 -1.57 4.05
CA LYS A 115 13.22 -0.14 3.74
C LYS A 115 12.27 0.59 4.68
N PHE A 116 11.07 0.06 4.89
CA PHE A 116 10.08 0.64 5.79
C PHE A 116 10.58 0.70 7.23
N ALA A 117 11.21 -0.37 7.71
CA ALA A 117 11.82 -0.42 9.04
C ALA A 117 12.95 0.62 9.18
N SER A 118 13.81 0.76 8.16
CA SER A 118 14.84 1.81 8.13
C SER A 118 14.25 3.21 8.22
N MET A 119 13.20 3.50 7.43
CA MET A 119 12.51 4.79 7.47
C MET A 119 11.92 5.08 8.85
N CYS A 120 11.30 4.09 9.50
CA CYS A 120 10.79 4.23 10.86
C CYS A 120 11.91 4.57 11.85
N GLN A 121 13.05 3.87 11.76
CA GLN A 121 14.21 4.11 12.63
C GLN A 121 14.81 5.50 12.40
N GLU A 122 14.90 5.95 11.15
CA GLU A 122 15.37 7.30 10.81
C GLU A 122 14.45 8.38 11.36
N VAL A 123 13.12 8.17 11.30
CA VAL A 123 12.15 9.07 11.94
C VAL A 123 12.43 9.16 13.43
N ASP A 124 12.56 8.03 14.13
CA ASP A 124 12.81 8.00 15.57
C ASP A 124 14.17 8.59 15.96
N ALA A 125 15.21 8.32 15.17
CA ALA A 125 16.55 8.90 15.37
C ALA A 125 16.59 10.43 15.13
N SER A 126 15.67 10.95 14.30
CA SER A 126 15.57 12.38 14.01
C SER A 126 14.82 13.20 15.08
N LEU A 127 14.22 12.54 16.08
CA LEU A 127 13.44 13.21 17.12
C LEU A 127 14.36 13.99 18.08
N GLN A 128 14.12 15.29 18.21
CA GLN A 128 14.93 16.16 19.07
C GLN A 128 14.34 16.33 20.47
N THR A 129 13.02 16.30 20.57
CA THR A 129 12.29 16.37 21.84
C THR A 129 11.21 15.31 21.83
N THR A 130 11.18 14.50 22.89
CA THR A 130 10.25 13.39 23.02
C THR A 130 9.25 13.60 24.15
N PHE A 131 8.09 12.97 24.00
CA PHE A 131 6.90 13.10 24.81
C PHE A 131 6.13 11.77 24.83
N ASN A 132 5.21 11.63 25.76
CA ASN A 132 4.13 10.65 25.63
C ASN A 132 3.01 11.19 24.73
N PHE A 133 2.07 10.34 24.34
CA PHE A 133 0.97 10.71 23.44
C PHE A 133 0.19 11.94 23.91
N ASP A 134 -0.24 11.99 25.17
CA ASP A 134 -1.04 13.13 25.68
C ASP A 134 -0.33 14.47 25.57
N LYS A 135 0.98 14.49 25.86
CA LYS A 135 1.80 15.70 25.73
C LYS A 135 2.02 16.06 24.26
N ALA A 136 2.24 15.08 23.40
CA ALA A 136 2.38 15.31 21.96
C ALA A 136 1.09 15.87 21.35
N ALA A 137 -0.07 15.29 21.67
CA ALA A 137 -1.39 15.76 21.23
C ALA A 137 -1.66 17.21 21.68
N LYS A 138 -1.37 17.53 22.94
CA LYS A 138 -1.47 18.92 23.44
C LYS A 138 -0.49 19.85 22.73
N HIS A 139 0.70 19.38 22.40
CA HIS A 139 1.73 20.18 21.74
C HIS A 139 1.32 20.56 20.31
N VAL A 140 0.84 19.60 19.52
CA VAL A 140 0.42 19.87 18.13
C VAL A 140 -0.84 20.72 18.06
N LYS A 141 -1.77 20.58 19.03
CA LYS A 141 -2.93 21.49 19.18
C LYS A 141 -2.51 22.94 19.44
N LYS A 142 -1.58 23.13 20.38
CA LYS A 142 -1.10 24.47 20.77
C LYS A 142 -0.24 25.15 19.70
N ASN A 143 0.44 24.38 18.85
CA ASN A 143 1.35 24.91 17.83
C ASN A 143 0.86 24.45 16.45
N SER A 144 -0.02 25.25 15.84
CA SER A 144 -0.55 24.97 14.50
C SER A 144 0.59 24.77 13.48
N GLY A 145 0.44 23.79 12.59
CA GLY A 145 1.45 23.40 11.61
C GLY A 145 2.55 22.46 12.13
N VAL A 146 2.60 22.16 13.43
CA VAL A 146 3.56 21.20 13.98
C VAL A 146 3.06 19.77 13.84
N ILE A 147 3.96 18.89 13.41
CA ILE A 147 3.75 17.44 13.34
C ILE A 147 4.61 16.76 14.40
N ALA A 148 4.01 15.87 15.17
CA ALA A 148 4.74 14.95 16.03
C ALA A 148 4.78 13.55 15.40
N TYR A 149 5.86 12.82 15.61
CA TYR A 149 6.16 11.56 14.95
C TYR A 149 6.50 10.46 15.97
N SER A 150 6.29 9.21 15.57
CA SER A 150 6.69 8.01 16.31
C SER A 150 6.83 6.85 15.32
N GLY A 151 8.04 6.60 14.82
CA GLY A 151 8.33 5.59 13.80
C GLY A 151 7.43 5.78 12.59
N LYS A 152 6.55 4.80 12.35
CA LYS A 152 5.57 4.85 11.25
C LYS A 152 4.41 5.81 11.46
N TRP A 153 4.17 6.27 12.68
CA TRP A 153 3.01 7.13 12.98
C TRP A 153 3.39 8.61 13.00
N ALA A 154 2.44 9.46 12.64
CA ALA A 154 2.51 10.90 12.85
C ALA A 154 1.18 11.44 13.36
N ILE A 155 1.20 12.57 14.08
CA ILE A 155 0.00 13.31 14.47
C ILE A 155 0.15 14.79 14.17
N ARG A 156 -0.95 15.42 13.77
CA ARG A 156 -1.07 16.87 13.61
C ARG A 156 -2.45 17.33 14.06
N ALA A 157 -2.57 18.60 14.42
CA ALA A 157 -3.87 19.21 14.67
C ALA A 157 -4.34 19.99 13.43
N ASP A 158 -5.63 19.93 13.13
CA ASP A 158 -6.24 20.82 12.13
C ASP A 158 -6.73 22.14 12.76
N GLU A 159 -7.40 22.97 11.96
CA GLU A 159 -7.95 24.26 12.38
C GLU A 159 -9.00 24.13 13.50
N ASN A 160 -9.71 22.99 13.54
CA ASN A 160 -10.73 22.68 14.55
C ASN A 160 -10.14 22.06 15.82
N GLN A 161 -8.82 21.93 15.90
CA GLN A 161 -8.10 21.26 17.00
C GLN A 161 -8.36 19.75 17.09
N ASP A 162 -8.84 19.14 16.00
CA ASP A 162 -8.94 17.69 15.89
C ASP A 162 -7.57 17.11 15.53
N ILE A 163 -7.24 15.97 16.14
CA ILE A 163 -5.96 15.30 15.88
C ILE A 163 -6.15 14.35 14.70
N TRP A 164 -5.36 14.56 13.67
CA TRP A 164 -5.23 13.67 12.55
C TRP A 164 -4.09 12.69 12.80
N LEU A 165 -4.31 11.43 12.44
CA LEU A 165 -3.32 10.37 12.49
C LEU A 165 -2.76 10.11 11.09
N GLY A 166 -1.43 10.15 10.98
CA GLY A 166 -0.68 9.86 9.78
C GLY A 166 -0.06 8.47 9.87
N ASP A 167 -0.14 7.69 8.79
CA ASP A 167 0.62 6.45 8.60
C ASP A 167 1.68 6.67 7.53
N LEU A 168 2.93 6.28 7.83
CA LEU A 168 4.07 6.44 6.95
C LEU A 168 3.91 5.51 5.74
N MET A 169 4.23 6.03 4.57
CA MET A 169 4.19 5.30 3.30
C MET A 169 5.62 5.01 2.81
N LEU A 170 5.79 4.04 1.92
CA LEU A 170 7.10 3.63 1.37
C LEU A 170 7.79 4.70 0.50
N ASP A 171 7.07 5.75 0.12
CA ASP A 171 7.60 6.95 -0.55
C ASP A 171 8.10 8.01 0.45
N GLY A 172 7.98 7.76 1.76
CA GLY A 172 8.37 8.67 2.83
C GLY A 172 7.32 9.72 3.19
N THR A 173 6.17 9.73 2.52
CA THR A 173 5.04 10.62 2.85
C THR A 173 4.15 10.00 3.93
N TYR A 174 3.18 10.77 4.42
CA TYR A 174 2.19 10.28 5.39
C TYR A 174 0.79 10.35 4.79
N SER A 175 0.06 9.24 4.87
CA SER A 175 -1.38 9.19 4.61
C SER A 175 -2.13 9.60 5.87
N TRP A 176 -3.02 10.59 5.76
CA TRP A 176 -3.68 11.20 6.92
C TRP A 176 -5.15 10.82 7.02
N MET A 177 -5.58 10.46 8.23
CA MET A 177 -6.98 10.22 8.56
C MET A 177 -7.39 10.94 9.84
N ASN A 178 -8.67 11.27 9.95
CA ASN A 178 -9.27 11.73 11.21
C ASN A 178 -9.85 10.51 11.95
N PRO A 179 -9.19 9.99 13.00
CA PRO A 179 -9.64 8.79 13.69
C PRO A 179 -10.81 9.07 14.64
N ILE A 180 -11.84 8.21 14.59
CA ILE A 180 -12.92 8.20 15.59
C ILE A 180 -12.42 7.62 16.93
N TYR A 181 -11.34 6.82 16.90
CA TYR A 181 -10.66 6.25 18.06
C TYR A 181 -9.17 6.01 17.77
N TYR A 182 -8.30 6.13 18.76
CA TYR A 182 -6.86 5.85 18.63
C TYR A 182 -6.55 4.40 19.05
N PRO A 183 -5.97 3.57 18.16
CA PRO A 183 -5.49 2.25 18.52
C PRO A 183 -4.63 2.26 19.81
N PRO A 184 -4.85 1.34 20.78
CA PRO A 184 -4.16 1.39 22.08
C PRO A 184 -2.63 1.43 21.99
N ILE A 185 -2.07 0.78 20.96
CA ILE A 185 -0.63 0.75 20.71
C ILE A 185 -0.04 2.16 20.59
N ILE A 186 -0.76 3.08 19.94
CA ILE A 186 -0.34 4.47 19.66
C ILE A 186 -0.18 5.28 20.95
N LEU A 187 -1.00 4.98 21.96
CA LEU A 187 -0.98 5.67 23.25
C LEU A 187 0.28 5.33 24.06
N GLY A 188 0.85 4.15 23.86
CA GLY A 188 2.05 3.67 24.54
C GLY A 188 3.37 4.06 23.85
N LEU A 189 3.33 4.69 22.69
CA LEU A 189 4.53 5.04 21.94
C LEU A 189 5.24 6.29 22.49
N THR A 190 6.52 6.41 22.13
CA THR A 190 7.29 7.64 22.34
C THR A 190 7.13 8.55 21.13
N TRP A 191 6.60 9.73 21.36
CA TRP A 191 6.33 10.73 20.33
C TRP A 191 7.38 11.81 20.35
N GLY A 192 7.71 12.43 19.23
CA GLY A 192 8.63 13.56 19.21
C GLY A 192 8.47 14.50 18.03
N ILE A 193 9.17 15.62 18.08
CA ILE A 193 9.24 16.58 16.99
C ILE A 193 10.66 16.67 16.43
N LYS A 194 10.78 16.92 15.13
CA LYS A 194 12.07 17.07 14.44
C LYS A 194 12.68 18.48 14.61
N GLU A 195 11.87 19.48 14.98
CA GLU A 195 12.34 20.87 15.07
C GLU A 195 12.63 21.33 16.51
N LYS A 196 13.77 22.00 16.69
CA LYS A 196 13.95 23.00 17.74
C LYS A 196 13.33 24.30 17.23
N LYS A 197 12.38 24.87 17.98
CA LYS A 197 12.01 26.28 17.80
C LYS A 197 13.30 27.09 17.71
N ARG A 198 13.55 27.74 16.56
CA ARG A 198 14.51 28.87 16.52
C ARG A 198 14.06 29.81 17.64
N SER A 199 14.89 29.95 18.67
CA SER A 199 14.63 30.91 19.73
C SER A 199 14.52 32.28 19.09
N LEU A 200 13.32 32.84 19.05
CA LEU A 200 13.04 34.22 18.59
C LEU A 200 13.59 35.28 19.57
N PHE A 201 14.61 34.94 20.34
CA PHE A 201 15.41 35.86 21.12
C PHE A 201 16.84 35.84 20.61
N MET A 202 17.13 36.67 19.60
CA MET A 202 18.38 37.40 19.58
C MET A 202 18.30 38.60 18.64
N ARG A 203 18.49 39.78 19.26
CA ARG A 203 18.87 41.10 18.71
C ARG A 203 17.68 41.92 18.15
N ARG A 204 17.40 43.14 18.62
CA ARG A 204 18.12 44.12 19.46
C ARG A 204 17.15 44.81 20.41
#